data_AF-A0A356TR11-F1
#
_entry.id   AF-A0A356TR11-F1
#
_cell.length_a   1.000
_cell.length_b   1.000
_cell.length_c   1.000
_cell.angle_alpha   90.00
_cell.angle_beta   90.00
_cell.angle_gamma   90.00
#
_symmetry.space_group_name_H-M   'P 1'
#
loop_
_entity.id
_entity.type
_entity.pdbx_description
1 polymer ?
#
loop_
_entity_poly.entity_id
_entity_poly.type
_entity_poly.pdbx_seq_one_letter_code
_entity_poly.pdbx_strand_id
1 'polypeptide(L)'
;RRSPRYAPRDRGAARDPRAGARAARTVRRAAAPPFEVGTWHYETGDYRDAIREFERALELSQRSRLYDNLAACHEHLGELTQAADYLERFINASPPVSRDVWVSGMRLCRDL
;
A
#
# COMPACT_ATOMS: atom_id res chain seq x y z
N ARG A 1 -53.10 -5.66 52.85
CA ARG A 1 -52.69 -5.83 51.43
C ARG A 1 -52.73 -4.48 50.73
N ARG A 2 -51.56 -3.88 50.48
CA ARG A 2 -51.20 -3.07 49.29
C ARG A 2 -50.00 -2.19 49.67
N SER A 3 -48.85 -2.60 49.16
CA SER A 3 -47.61 -1.83 49.05
C SER A 3 -47.79 -0.68 48.03
N PRO A 4 -46.73 0.06 47.64
CA PRO A 4 -46.44 1.43 48.07
C PRO A 4 -46.45 2.42 46.87
N ARG A 5 -45.95 3.66 47.11
CA ARG A 5 -45.36 4.62 46.15
C ARG A 5 -46.29 5.41 45.22
N TYR A 6 -46.20 6.75 45.33
CA TYR A 6 -46.16 7.74 44.23
C TYR A 6 -45.75 9.12 44.82
N ALA A 7 -44.51 9.62 44.65
CA ALA A 7 -43.91 10.44 43.55
C ALA A 7 -43.75 11.94 43.99
N PRO A 8 -42.89 12.82 43.43
CA PRO A 8 -42.31 12.80 42.07
C PRO A 8 -40.84 13.30 41.86
N ARG A 9 -40.31 12.94 40.68
CA ARG A 9 -39.51 13.70 39.69
C ARG A 9 -38.47 14.74 40.14
N ASP A 10 -37.22 14.47 39.77
CA ASP A 10 -36.31 15.43 39.11
C ASP A 10 -35.41 14.63 38.14
N ARG A 11 -35.57 14.75 36.82
CA ARG A 11 -35.01 15.76 35.89
C ARG A 11 -33.47 15.73 35.81
N GLY A 12 -32.99 15.54 34.58
CA GLY A 12 -31.61 15.84 34.16
C GLY A 12 -30.68 14.63 34.25
N ALA A 13 -30.67 13.71 33.28
CA ALA A 13 -29.87 13.86 32.07
C ALA A 13 -28.39 14.25 32.32
N ALA A 14 -27.63 13.40 33.02
CA ALA A 14 -26.19 13.35 32.82
C ALA A 14 -25.90 12.48 31.59
N ARG A 15 -25.94 13.11 30.40
CA ARG A 15 -25.35 12.52 29.19
C ARG A 15 -23.85 12.41 29.43
N ASP A 16 -23.35 11.20 29.50
CA ASP A 16 -21.92 10.90 29.57
C ASP A 16 -21.16 11.64 28.45
N PRO A 17 -20.18 12.51 28.76
CA PRO A 17 -19.40 13.24 27.76
C PRO A 17 -18.48 12.32 26.93
N ARG A 18 -18.40 11.02 27.24
CA ARG A 18 -17.68 10.02 26.44
C ARG A 18 -18.52 9.45 25.28
N ALA A 19 -19.81 9.81 25.18
CA ALA A 19 -20.70 9.41 24.08
C ALA A 19 -20.62 10.33 22.85
N GLY A 20 -19.53 11.10 22.70
CA GLY A 20 -19.46 12.23 21.77
C GLY A 20 -18.20 12.31 20.90
N ALA A 21 -17.34 11.29 20.88
CA ALA A 21 -16.30 11.20 19.84
C ALA A 21 -16.92 10.53 18.61
N ARG A 22 -17.62 11.38 17.83
CA ARG A 22 -17.95 11.19 16.41
C ARG A 22 -16.94 10.20 15.83
N ALA A 23 -17.34 9.04 15.32
CA ALA A 23 -17.97 8.93 13.99
C ALA A 23 -17.52 10.04 13.02
N ALA A 24 -16.26 10.46 13.13
CA ALA A 24 -15.55 11.21 12.13
C ALA A 24 -15.15 10.17 11.08
N ARG A 25 -16.10 9.96 10.16
CA ARG A 25 -15.84 9.77 8.74
C ARG A 25 -14.35 9.68 8.43
N THR A 26 -13.82 8.48 8.49
CA THR A 26 -13.48 7.87 7.22
C THR A 26 -14.27 6.56 7.23
N VAL A 27 -15.40 6.50 6.54
CA VAL A 27 -15.32 5.79 5.27
C VAL A 27 -13.93 6.04 4.72
N ARG A 28 -12.94 5.24 5.15
CA ARG A 28 -11.85 4.90 4.26
C ARG A 28 -12.66 4.26 3.16
N ARG A 29 -13.08 5.09 2.20
CA ARG A 29 -13.54 4.64 0.90
C ARG A 29 -12.55 3.54 0.64
N ALA A 30 -13.03 2.35 0.32
CA ALA A 30 -12.15 1.34 -0.24
C ALA A 30 -11.63 1.96 -1.54
N ALA A 31 -10.72 2.93 -1.40
CA ALA A 31 -9.80 3.39 -2.38
C ALA A 31 -9.09 2.10 -2.69
N ALA A 32 -9.18 1.71 -3.96
CA ALA A 32 -8.48 0.55 -4.44
C ALA A 32 -7.06 0.61 -3.84
N PRO A 33 -6.54 -0.50 -3.29
CA PRO A 33 -5.20 -0.52 -2.75
C PRO A 33 -4.25 0.13 -3.77
N PRO A 34 -3.27 0.93 -3.36
CA PRO A 34 -2.43 1.70 -4.29
C PRO A 34 -1.80 0.83 -5.39
N PHE A 35 -1.57 -0.46 -5.11
CA PHE A 35 -1.20 -1.46 -6.10
C PHE A 35 -2.19 -1.60 -7.27
N GLU A 36 -3.50 -1.72 -7.02
CA GLU A 36 -4.51 -1.85 -8.06
C GLU A 36 -4.62 -0.58 -8.91
N VAL A 37 -4.48 0.60 -8.29
CA VAL A 37 -4.46 1.88 -9.00
C VAL A 37 -3.21 1.99 -9.87
N GLY A 38 -2.04 1.60 -9.35
CA GLY A 38 -0.80 1.56 -10.11
C GLY A 38 -0.85 0.59 -11.29
N THR A 39 -1.44 -0.60 -11.11
CA THR A 39 -1.64 -1.56 -12.20
C THR A 39 -2.55 -0.99 -13.29
N TRP A 40 -3.62 -0.31 -12.91
CA TRP A 40 -4.50 0.34 -13.88
C TRP A 40 -3.76 1.40 -14.69
N HIS A 41 -2.97 2.28 -14.05
CA HIS A 41 -2.15 3.26 -14.76
C HIS A 41 -1.09 2.61 -15.67
N TYR A 42 -0.50 1.48 -15.26
CA TYR A 42 0.44 0.74 -16.09
C TYR A 42 -0.24 0.20 -17.35
N GLU A 43 -1.44 -0.37 -17.22
CA GLU A 43 -2.22 -0.90 -18.35
C GLU A 43 -2.71 0.21 -19.30
N THR A 44 -2.96 1.42 -18.80
CA THR A 44 -3.32 2.58 -19.64
C THR A 44 -2.11 3.27 -20.28
N GLY A 45 -0.89 2.86 -19.95
CA GLY A 45 0.35 3.47 -20.44
C GLY A 45 0.79 4.71 -19.67
N ASP A 46 0.12 5.05 -18.57
CA ASP A 46 0.44 6.19 -17.71
C ASP A 46 1.54 5.82 -16.70
N TYR A 47 2.70 5.40 -17.22
CA TYR A 47 3.76 4.79 -16.41
C TYR A 47 4.26 5.69 -15.26
N ARG A 48 4.23 7.02 -15.41
CA ARG A 48 4.64 7.96 -14.36
C ARG A 48 3.68 7.99 -13.17
N ASP A 49 2.38 7.89 -13.43
CA ASP A 49 1.39 7.82 -12.36
C ASP A 49 1.35 6.41 -11.76
N ALA A 50 1.60 5.37 -12.57
CA ALA A 50 1.80 4.01 -12.09
C ALA A 50 2.96 3.93 -11.07
N ILE A 51 4.11 4.56 -11.37
CA ILE A 51 5.25 4.63 -10.46
C ILE A 51 4.85 5.22 -9.10
N ARG A 52 4.17 6.37 -9.08
CA ARG A 52 3.74 7.04 -7.84
C ARG A 52 2.88 6.14 -6.97
N GLU A 53 1.92 5.44 -7.57
CA GLU A 53 1.02 4.55 -6.84
C GLU A 53 1.72 3.26 -6.40
N PHE A 54 2.67 2.74 -7.17
CA PHE A 54 3.50 1.60 -6.78
C PHE A 54 4.50 1.93 -5.66
N GLU A 55 5.13 3.11 -5.67
CA GLU A 55 5.97 3.60 -4.57
C GLU A 55 5.18 3.69 -3.27
N ARG A 56 3.96 4.25 -3.35
CA ARG A 56 3.04 4.28 -2.21
C ARG A 56 2.63 2.89 -1.75
N ALA A 57 2.40 1.96 -2.67
CA ALA A 57 2.10 0.56 -2.33
C ALA A 57 3.28 -0.12 -1.62
N LEU A 58 4.50 0.27 -1.98
CA LEU A 58 5.75 -0.28 -1.43
C LEU A 58 5.92 0.16 0.03
N GLU A 59 5.64 1.42 0.34
CA GLU A 59 5.64 1.93 1.72
C GLU A 59 4.66 1.17 2.62
N LEU A 60 3.52 0.73 2.09
CA LEU A 60 2.46 0.09 2.86
C LEU A 60 2.64 -1.42 3.04
N SER A 61 3.23 -2.11 2.06
CA SER A 61 3.21 -3.58 2.02
C SER A 61 4.59 -4.23 1.87
N GLN A 62 5.63 -3.45 1.56
CA GLN A 62 7.01 -3.90 1.31
C GLN A 62 7.13 -5.20 0.51
N ARG A 63 6.21 -5.41 -0.44
CA ARG A 63 6.16 -6.61 -1.27
C ARG A 63 7.22 -6.53 -2.35
N SER A 64 8.04 -7.57 -2.47
CA SER A 64 9.09 -7.66 -3.49
C SER A 64 8.54 -7.43 -4.90
N ARG A 65 7.36 -7.98 -5.23
CA ARG A 65 6.70 -7.83 -6.55
C ARG A 65 6.46 -6.36 -6.98
N LEU A 66 6.44 -5.40 -6.05
CA LEU A 66 6.32 -3.99 -6.39
C LEU A 66 7.59 -3.43 -7.06
N TYR A 67 8.76 -3.96 -6.72
CA TYR A 67 10.01 -3.59 -7.38
C TYR A 67 10.02 -4.03 -8.85
N ASP A 68 9.46 -5.19 -9.15
CA ASP A 68 9.30 -5.69 -10.53
C ASP A 68 8.38 -4.77 -11.35
N ASN A 69 7.23 -4.40 -10.78
CA ASN A 69 6.31 -3.44 -11.42
C ASN A 69 6.94 -2.05 -11.65
N LEU A 70 7.72 -1.55 -10.68
CA LEU A 70 8.45 -0.29 -10.83
C LEU A 70 9.52 -0.39 -11.93
N ALA A 71 10.27 -1.49 -11.96
CA ALA A 71 11.25 -1.74 -13.02
C ALA A 71 10.59 -1.72 -14.40
N ALA A 72 9.49 -2.44 -14.58
CA ALA A 72 8.73 -2.44 -15.83
C ALA A 72 8.25 -1.03 -16.24
N CYS A 73 7.74 -0.23 -15.29
CA CYS A 73 7.35 1.15 -15.59
C CYS A 73 8.53 1.99 -16.11
N HIS A 74 9.70 1.86 -15.47
CA HIS A 74 10.91 2.57 -15.90
C HIS A 74 11.43 2.06 -17.26
N GLU A 75 11.31 0.77 -17.56
CA GLU A 75 11.65 0.22 -18.89
C GLU A 75 10.79 0.85 -20.00
N HIS A 76 9.47 0.94 -19.79
CA HIS A 76 8.57 1.57 -20.76
C HIS A 76 8.82 3.07 -20.95
N LEU A 77 9.38 3.73 -19.94
CA LEU A 77 9.82 5.13 -20.02
C LEU A 77 11.21 5.30 -20.65
N GLY A 78 11.92 4.20 -20.94
CA GLY A 78 13.30 4.22 -21.43
C GLY A 78 14.35 4.52 -20.36
N GLU A 79 13.94 4.54 -19.09
CA GLU A 79 14.78 4.81 -17.91
C GLU A 79 15.49 3.53 -17.44
N LEU A 80 16.27 2.93 -18.33
CA LEU A 80 16.85 1.59 -18.15
C LEU A 80 17.76 1.48 -16.91
N THR A 81 18.43 2.56 -16.52
CA THR A 81 19.27 2.58 -15.32
C THR A 81 18.44 2.42 -14.05
N GLN A 82 17.33 3.16 -13.93
CA GLN A 82 16.41 3.02 -12.80
C GLN A 82 15.72 1.66 -12.81
N ALA A 83 15.35 1.16 -14.00
CA ALA A 83 14.76 -0.17 -14.13
C ALA A 83 15.70 -1.27 -13.58
N ALA A 84 16.98 -1.22 -13.95
CA ALA A 84 17.98 -2.17 -13.47
C ALA A 84 18.18 -2.10 -11.95
N ASP A 85 18.19 -0.91 -11.35
CA ASP A 85 18.28 -0.74 -9.89
C ASP A 85 17.08 -1.37 -9.17
N TYR A 86 15.86 -1.13 -9.68
CA TYR A 86 14.66 -1.73 -9.10
C TYR A 86 14.62 -3.26 -9.28
N LEU A 87 15.07 -3.78 -10.42
CA LEU A 87 15.18 -5.21 -10.66
C LEU A 87 16.22 -5.87 -9.72
N GLU A 88 17.35 -5.20 -9.46
CA GLU A 88 18.32 -5.66 -8.46
C GLU A 88 17.70 -5.76 -7.06
N ARG A 89 16.91 -4.75 -6.66
CA ARG A 89 16.18 -4.77 -5.39
C ARG A 89 15.14 -5.87 -5.34
N PHE A 90 14.41 -6.10 -6.43
CA PHE A 90 13.45 -7.20 -6.54
C PHE A 90 14.10 -8.55 -6.25
N ILE A 91 15.26 -8.75 -6.87
CA ILE A 91 16.01 -10.00 -6.80
C ILE A 91 16.63 -10.21 -5.41
N ASN A 92 17.19 -9.15 -4.81
CA ASN A 92 17.70 -9.20 -3.44
C ASN A 92 16.58 -9.41 -2.40
N ALA A 93 15.35 -8.97 -2.69
CA ALA A 93 14.17 -9.19 -1.85
C ALA A 93 13.43 -10.51 -2.15
N SER A 94 13.89 -11.27 -3.14
CA SER A 94 13.32 -12.56 -3.56
C SER A 94 14.12 -13.73 -2.98
N PRO A 95 13.57 -14.96 -2.97
CA PRO A 95 14.27 -16.13 -2.46
C PRO A 95 15.64 -16.34 -3.12
N PRO A 96 16.63 -16.91 -2.41
CA PRO A 96 18.03 -16.95 -2.82
C PRO A 96 18.29 -17.56 -4.21
N VAL A 97 17.41 -18.44 -4.69
CA VAL A 97 17.49 -19.01 -6.05
C VAL A 97 17.42 -17.93 -7.15
N SER A 98 16.61 -16.89 -6.97
CA SER A 98 16.49 -15.78 -7.93
C SER A 98 17.72 -14.87 -7.90
N ARG A 99 18.33 -14.72 -6.71
CA ARG A 99 19.54 -13.92 -6.48
C ARG A 99 20.77 -14.55 -7.10
N ASP A 100 20.96 -15.84 -6.91
CA ASP A 100 22.18 -16.55 -7.34
C ASP A 100 22.32 -16.60 -8.86
N VAL A 101 21.20 -16.85 -9.56
CA VAL A 101 21.13 -16.85 -11.04
C VAL A 101 21.45 -15.47 -11.62
N TRP A 102 20.92 -14.41 -11.02
CA TRP A 102 21.14 -13.05 -11.50
C TRP A 102 22.55 -12.53 -11.22
N VAL A 103 23.07 -12.77 -10.00
CA VAL A 103 24.44 -12.39 -9.64
C VAL A 103 25.45 -13.13 -10.52
N SER A 104 25.23 -14.41 -10.79
CA SER A 104 26.07 -15.19 -11.70
C SER A 104 26.01 -14.65 -13.14
N GLY A 105 24.82 -14.27 -13.62
CA GLY A 105 24.63 -13.69 -14.94
C GLY A 105 25.27 -12.30 -15.11
N MET A 106 25.06 -11.37 -14.16
CA MET A 106 25.68 -10.04 -14.22
C MET A 106 27.19 -10.06 -14.07
N ARG A 107 27.73 -10.98 -13.25
CA ARG A 107 29.19 -11.14 -13.12
C ARG A 107 29.81 -11.52 -14.46
N LEU A 108 29.14 -12.38 -15.22
CA LEU A 108 29.56 -12.76 -16.56
C LEU A 108 29.55 -11.57 -17.54
N CYS A 109 28.56 -10.67 -17.44
CA CYS A 109 28.47 -9.49 -18.30
C CYS A 109 29.45 -8.37 -17.91
N ARG A 110 29.93 -8.31 -16.66
CA ARG A 110 30.90 -7.30 -16.21
C ARG A 110 32.35 -7.70 -16.53
N ASP A 111 32.60 -8.99 -16.72
CA ASP A 111 33.92 -9.55 -17.03
C ASP A 111 34.19 -9.70 -18.55
N LEU A 112 33.30 -9.19 -19.42
CA LEU A 112 33.44 -9.09 -20.88
C LEU A 112 33.63 -7.64 -21.32
#